data_AF-A0A7V3SM72-F1
#
_entry.id   AF-A0A7V3SM72-F1
#
_cell.length_a   1.000
_cell.length_b   1.000
_cell.length_c   1.000
_cell.angle_alpha   90.00
_cell.angle_beta   90.00
_cell.angle_gamma   90.00
#
_symmetry.space_group_name_H-M   'P 1'
#
loop_
_entity.id
_entity.type
_entity.pdbx_description
1 polymer ?
#
loop_
_entity_poly.entity_id
_entity_poly.type
_entity_poly.pdbx_seq_one_letter_code
_entity_poly.pdbx_strand_id
1 'polypeptide(L)'
;MSFLAQQIFWGAVLPAVITAALLVLLWRAWRREGVPSHGGTPIALALGYLFAHWRVVGVPMGFPPVDSNDWLFVTAALLAIWGIIEHFLASKPAQRDVGRLMLAATMSYLALRPLMGNVWQGASGALWIASLAAGWWFWWSLQARLADAQPGFLLPLILSMVAGGGGFILLWSNSSSLSQMSGAVAAVAGVLVPLSLWRRNGVVGAGGVAFLAGMLGFIWIEAIAFVPVPVWRVAAMALASLSPLLMLTPPLRHRSVWIAAALCVVVTAAVLIAVMVPTYRAYMASAGAYGY
;
A
#
# COMPACT_ATOMS: atom_id res chain seq x y z
N MET A 1 14.62 8.58 -24.53
CA MET A 1 14.67 8.04 -23.14
C MET A 1 14.58 6.53 -23.21
N SER A 2 15.35 5.79 -22.42
CA SER A 2 15.21 4.33 -22.36
C SER A 2 13.84 3.93 -21.82
N PHE A 3 13.38 2.72 -22.14
CA PHE A 3 12.12 2.16 -21.63
C PHE A 3 12.05 2.21 -20.09
N LEU A 4 13.15 1.84 -19.42
CA LEU A 4 13.28 1.94 -17.97
C LEU A 4 13.10 3.38 -17.46
N ALA A 5 13.72 4.36 -18.12
CA ALA A 5 13.57 5.76 -17.73
C ALA A 5 12.12 6.24 -17.88
N GLN A 6 11.41 5.80 -18.93
CA GLN A 6 9.99 6.10 -19.09
C GLN A 6 9.15 5.47 -17.97
N GLN A 7 9.38 4.21 -17.62
CA GLN A 7 8.64 3.56 -16.53
C GLN A 7 8.87 4.24 -15.18
N ILE A 8 10.12 4.61 -14.85
CA ILE A 8 10.43 5.33 -13.60
C ILE A 8 9.76 6.71 -13.61
N PHE A 9 9.83 7.43 -14.73
CA PHE A 9 9.25 8.75 -14.85
C PHE A 9 7.73 8.74 -14.66
N TRP A 10 7.04 7.86 -15.40
CA TRP A 10 5.57 7.77 -15.40
C TRP A 10 4.99 7.04 -14.18
N GLY A 11 5.68 6.01 -13.68
CA GLY A 11 5.18 5.15 -12.61
C GLY A 11 5.60 5.57 -11.20
N ALA A 12 6.64 6.41 -11.05
CA ALA A 12 7.12 6.84 -9.73
C ALA A 12 7.29 8.36 -9.62
N VAL A 13 8.10 8.98 -10.49
CA VAL A 13 8.46 10.39 -10.34
C VAL A 13 7.24 11.30 -10.49
N LEU A 14 6.49 11.16 -11.58
CA LEU A 14 5.35 12.04 -11.85
C LEU A 14 4.19 11.84 -10.84
N PRO A 15 3.79 10.61 -10.46
CA PRO A 15 2.88 10.36 -9.34
C PRO A 15 3.34 11.03 -8.03
N ALA A 16 4.62 10.90 -7.68
CA ALA A 16 5.18 11.54 -6.49
C ALA A 16 5.12 13.07 -6.58
N VAL A 17 5.43 13.66 -7.74
CA VAL A 17 5.35 15.12 -7.95
C VAL A 17 3.91 15.62 -7.83
N ILE A 18 2.94 14.91 -8.44
CA ILE A 18 1.51 15.25 -8.34
C ILE A 18 1.06 15.21 -6.88
N THR A 19 1.36 14.12 -6.17
CA THR A 19 1.04 13.98 -4.75
C THR A 19 1.72 15.07 -3.92
N ALA A 20 3.01 15.36 -4.16
CA ALA A 20 3.75 16.37 -3.43
C ALA A 20 3.15 17.77 -3.63
N ALA A 21 2.85 18.15 -4.87
CA ALA A 21 2.24 19.43 -5.19
C ALA A 21 0.87 19.56 -4.51
N LEU A 22 0.02 18.53 -4.60
CA LEU A 22 -1.29 18.54 -3.96
C LEU A 22 -1.19 18.60 -2.44
N LEU A 23 -0.30 17.84 -1.82
CA LEU A 23 -0.09 17.89 -0.37
C LEU A 23 0.44 19.25 0.09
N VAL A 24 1.40 19.85 -0.63
CA VAL A 24 1.91 21.19 -0.34
C VAL A 24 0.78 22.23 -0.36
N LEU A 25 -0.12 22.14 -1.35
CA LEU A 25 -1.28 23.02 -1.49
C LEU A 25 -2.34 22.75 -0.40
N LEU A 26 -2.77 21.50 -0.22
CA LEU A 26 -3.86 21.11 0.68
C LEU A 26 -3.49 21.22 2.16
N TRP A 27 -2.23 20.96 2.51
CA TRP A 27 -1.72 21.18 3.87
C TRP A 27 -1.30 22.63 4.10
N ARG A 28 -1.26 23.46 3.04
CA ARG A 28 -0.71 24.81 3.05
C ARG A 28 0.68 24.81 3.70
N ALA A 29 1.61 24.00 3.17
CA ALA A 29 2.90 23.71 3.83
C ALA A 29 3.73 24.95 4.19
N TRP A 30 3.49 26.10 3.52
CA TRP A 30 4.09 27.39 3.85
C TRP A 30 3.60 27.98 5.19
N ARG A 31 2.41 27.60 5.66
CA ARG A 31 1.91 27.94 7.00
C ARG A 31 2.42 26.91 7.99
N ARG A 32 3.54 27.26 8.65
CA ARG A 32 4.16 26.45 9.72
C ARG A 32 3.18 26.15 10.87
N GLU A 33 2.20 27.02 11.07
CA GLU A 33 1.14 26.90 12.07
C GLU A 33 -0.19 26.52 11.41
N GLY A 34 -0.88 25.51 11.95
CA GLY A 34 -2.20 25.06 11.50
C GLY A 34 -2.33 23.54 11.43
N VAL A 35 -3.54 23.03 11.66
CA VAL A 35 -3.84 21.60 11.52
C VAL A 35 -3.97 21.27 10.02
N PRO A 36 -3.30 20.24 9.49
CA PRO A 36 -3.48 19.85 8.08
C PRO A 36 -4.95 19.60 7.79
N SER A 37 -5.43 19.92 6.58
CA SER A 37 -6.76 19.48 6.16
C SER A 37 -6.74 17.94 6.06
N HIS A 38 -7.32 17.27 7.06
CA HIS A 38 -7.17 15.83 7.23
C HIS A 38 -7.78 15.01 6.08
N GLY A 39 -8.77 15.56 5.37
CA GLY A 39 -9.33 14.96 4.16
C GLY A 39 -8.48 15.13 2.89
N GLY A 40 -7.53 16.08 2.87
CA GLY A 40 -6.74 16.36 1.66
C GLY A 40 -5.69 15.28 1.35
N THR A 41 -5.14 14.63 2.39
CA THR A 41 -4.11 13.60 2.23
C THR A 41 -4.56 12.41 1.38
N PRO A 42 -5.67 11.69 1.69
CA PRO A 42 -6.10 10.56 0.87
C PRO A 42 -6.38 10.93 -0.58
N ILE A 43 -6.93 12.13 -0.84
CA ILE A 43 -7.17 12.63 -2.20
C ILE A 43 -5.85 12.82 -2.95
N ALA A 44 -4.85 13.46 -2.34
CA ALA A 44 -3.57 13.71 -2.98
C ALA A 44 -2.80 12.41 -3.29
N LEU A 45 -2.87 11.43 -2.40
CA LEU A 45 -2.28 10.09 -2.62
C LEU A 45 -3.01 9.36 -3.75
N ALA A 46 -4.35 9.37 -3.72
CA ALA A 46 -5.17 8.74 -4.73
C ALA A 46 -4.97 9.34 -6.11
N LEU A 47 -4.89 10.66 -6.25
CA LEU A 47 -4.67 11.31 -7.55
C LEU A 47 -3.29 10.97 -8.13
N GLY A 48 -2.23 10.93 -7.31
CA GLY A 48 -0.92 10.47 -7.76
C GLY A 48 -0.96 9.01 -8.21
N TYR A 49 -1.59 8.13 -7.42
CA TYR A 49 -1.73 6.71 -7.76
C TYR A 49 -2.58 6.48 -9.02
N LEU A 50 -3.75 7.12 -9.12
CA LEU A 50 -4.67 7.00 -10.27
C LEU A 50 -4.02 7.51 -11.55
N PHE A 51 -3.18 8.54 -11.46
CA PHE A 51 -2.37 8.97 -12.60
C PHE A 51 -1.39 7.88 -13.06
N ALA A 52 -0.70 7.24 -12.11
CA ALA A 52 0.17 6.11 -12.41
C ALA A 52 -0.61 4.95 -13.05
N HIS A 53 -1.77 4.61 -12.48
CA HIS A 53 -2.65 3.55 -12.97
C HIS A 53 -3.12 3.83 -14.39
N TRP A 54 -3.65 5.04 -14.66
CA TRP A 54 -4.04 5.48 -15.99
C TRP A 54 -2.91 5.30 -17.02
N ARG A 55 -1.68 5.64 -16.63
CA ARG A 55 -0.55 5.61 -17.56
C ARG A 55 0.02 4.21 -17.78
N VAL A 56 -0.07 3.32 -16.81
CA VAL A 56 0.50 1.96 -16.85
C VAL A 56 -0.51 0.93 -17.35
N VAL A 57 -1.74 0.97 -16.84
CA VAL A 57 -2.81 0.01 -17.13
C VAL A 57 -3.83 0.62 -18.07
N GLY A 58 -4.26 1.87 -17.81
CA GLY A 58 -5.34 2.53 -18.55
C GLY A 58 -6.47 2.97 -17.61
N VAL A 59 -7.53 3.55 -18.17
CA VAL A 59 -8.79 3.78 -17.44
C VAL A 59 -9.73 2.60 -17.72
N PRO A 60 -10.44 2.08 -16.71
CA PRO A 60 -11.48 1.07 -16.95
C PRO A 60 -12.52 1.59 -17.96
N MET A 61 -12.74 0.83 -19.04
CA MET A 61 -13.68 1.22 -20.12
C MET A 61 -15.15 0.86 -19.81
N GLY A 62 -15.40 0.08 -18.76
CA GLY A 62 -16.74 -0.38 -18.40
C GLY A 62 -16.89 -0.64 -16.91
N PHE A 63 -18.14 -0.66 -16.46
CA PHE A 63 -18.49 -1.00 -15.08
C PHE A 63 -19.60 -2.08 -15.06
N PRO A 64 -19.42 -3.20 -14.33
CA PRO A 64 -18.25 -3.53 -13.50
C PRO A 64 -17.00 -3.87 -14.35
N PRO A 65 -15.78 -3.62 -13.84
CA PRO A 65 -14.55 -4.03 -14.52
C PRO A 65 -14.47 -5.54 -14.76
N VAL A 66 -13.88 -5.91 -15.89
CA VAL A 66 -13.68 -7.31 -16.30
C VAL A 66 -12.27 -7.80 -15.92
N ASP A 67 -11.25 -6.94 -16.08
CA ASP A 67 -9.87 -7.23 -15.68
C ASP A 67 -9.68 -6.97 -14.18
N SER A 68 -8.87 -7.81 -13.52
CA SER A 68 -8.46 -7.60 -12.13
C SER A 68 -7.76 -6.25 -11.94
N ASN A 69 -6.83 -5.89 -12.84
CA ASN A 69 -6.04 -4.67 -12.69
C ASN A 69 -6.91 -3.39 -12.72
N ASP A 70 -8.07 -3.43 -13.37
CA ASP A 70 -9.01 -2.30 -13.42
C ASP A 70 -9.71 -2.08 -12.07
N TRP A 71 -9.86 -3.11 -11.24
CA TRP A 71 -10.39 -2.95 -9.88
C TRP A 71 -9.47 -2.10 -9.02
N LEU A 72 -8.15 -2.12 -9.25
CA LEU A 72 -7.20 -1.25 -8.55
C LEU A 72 -7.56 0.24 -8.70
N PHE A 73 -8.07 0.67 -9.86
CA PHE A 73 -8.51 2.05 -10.10
C PHE A 73 -9.74 2.38 -9.25
N VAL A 74 -10.76 1.51 -9.30
CA VAL A 74 -12.01 1.67 -8.55
C VAL A 74 -11.74 1.68 -7.04
N THR A 75 -10.90 0.75 -6.56
CA THR A 75 -10.49 0.66 -5.17
C THR A 75 -9.72 1.90 -4.72
N ALA A 76 -8.81 2.43 -5.53
CA ALA A 76 -8.10 3.66 -5.20
C ALA A 76 -9.06 4.86 -5.03
N ALA A 77 -10.05 5.00 -5.93
CA ALA A 77 -11.07 6.05 -5.82
C ALA A 77 -11.93 5.88 -4.56
N LEU A 78 -12.39 4.66 -4.28
CA LEU A 78 -13.18 4.36 -3.09
C LEU A 78 -12.39 4.55 -1.79
N LEU A 79 -11.11 4.18 -1.77
CA LEU A 79 -10.22 4.41 -0.63
C LEU A 79 -9.92 5.89 -0.41
N ALA A 80 -9.89 6.72 -1.46
CA ALA A 80 -9.79 8.16 -1.33
C ALA A 80 -10.99 8.74 -0.57
N ILE A 81 -12.21 8.34 -0.98
CA ILE A 81 -13.46 8.73 -0.33
C ILE A 81 -13.50 8.19 1.10
N TRP A 82 -13.16 6.91 1.28
CA TRP A 82 -13.13 6.26 2.59
C TRP A 82 -12.14 6.94 3.54
N GLY A 83 -10.96 7.34 3.06
CA GLY A 83 -9.98 8.07 3.88
C GLY A 83 -10.51 9.41 4.40
N ILE A 84 -11.40 10.08 3.65
CA ILE A 84 -12.11 11.28 4.12
C ILE A 84 -13.14 10.89 5.19
N ILE A 85 -13.91 9.81 4.96
CA ILE A 85 -14.90 9.31 5.93
C ILE A 85 -14.23 8.89 7.24
N GLU A 86 -13.09 8.21 7.19
CA GLU A 86 -12.33 7.81 8.36
C GLU A 86 -11.94 8.98 9.25
N HIS A 87 -11.67 10.14 8.64
CA HIS A 87 -11.39 11.35 9.41
C HIS A 87 -12.60 11.76 10.27
N PHE A 88 -13.82 11.70 9.72
CA PHE A 88 -15.04 11.98 10.46
C PHE A 88 -15.41 10.88 11.47
N LEU A 89 -14.97 9.65 11.23
CA LEU A 89 -15.18 8.50 12.13
C LEU A 89 -14.06 8.33 13.18
N ALA A 90 -13.13 9.28 13.30
CA ALA A 90 -12.01 9.17 14.24
C ALA A 90 -12.46 8.96 15.70
N SER A 91 -13.60 9.53 16.10
CA SER A 91 -14.18 9.36 17.45
C SER A 91 -14.95 8.05 17.63
N LYS A 92 -15.16 7.27 16.57
CA LYS A 92 -16.01 6.07 16.56
C LYS A 92 -15.21 4.87 16.03
N PRO A 93 -14.23 4.34 16.80
CA PRO A 93 -13.29 3.33 16.33
C PRO A 93 -13.98 2.05 15.83
N ALA A 94 -15.08 1.62 16.49
CA ALA A 94 -15.86 0.47 16.06
C ALA A 94 -16.51 0.67 14.67
N GLN A 95 -17.07 1.85 14.40
CA GLN A 95 -17.66 2.16 13.10
C GLN A 95 -16.60 2.23 11.99
N ARG A 96 -15.43 2.78 12.33
CA ARG A 96 -14.26 2.82 11.43
C ARG A 96 -13.80 1.40 11.06
N ASP A 97 -13.63 0.52 12.04
CA ASP A 97 -13.19 -0.86 11.80
C ASP A 97 -14.25 -1.69 11.06
N VAL A 98 -15.54 -1.51 11.34
CA VAL A 98 -16.64 -2.17 10.59
C VAL A 98 -16.67 -1.70 9.13
N GLY A 99 -16.52 -0.40 8.88
CA GLY A 99 -16.52 0.11 7.51
C GLY A 99 -15.30 -0.36 6.69
N ARG A 100 -14.12 -0.48 7.32
CA ARG A 100 -12.95 -1.13 6.70
C ARG A 100 -13.24 -2.59 6.36
N LEU A 101 -13.87 -3.34 7.27
CA LEU A 101 -14.24 -4.74 7.03
C LEU A 101 -15.20 -4.85 5.84
N MET A 102 -16.23 -4.00 5.81
CA MET A 102 -17.20 -3.97 4.71
C MET A 102 -16.52 -3.64 3.38
N LEU A 103 -15.63 -2.64 3.35
CA LEU A 103 -14.92 -2.28 2.13
C LEU A 103 -13.97 -3.38 1.69
N ALA A 104 -13.18 -3.94 2.61
CA ALA A 104 -12.25 -5.04 2.31
C ALA A 104 -13.00 -6.28 1.80
N ALA A 105 -14.09 -6.67 2.44
CA ALA A 105 -14.93 -7.79 2.03
C ALA A 105 -15.57 -7.54 0.65
N THR A 106 -16.12 -6.34 0.42
CA THR A 106 -16.77 -5.99 -0.84
C THR A 106 -15.77 -5.97 -1.99
N MET A 107 -14.62 -5.31 -1.83
CA MET A 107 -13.59 -5.23 -2.87
C MET A 107 -12.97 -6.60 -3.14
N SER A 108 -12.68 -7.40 -2.10
CA SER A 108 -12.18 -8.77 -2.27
C SER A 108 -13.18 -9.65 -3.01
N TYR A 109 -14.46 -9.58 -2.64
CA TYR A 109 -15.51 -10.34 -3.32
C TYR A 109 -15.63 -9.93 -4.79
N LEU A 110 -15.69 -8.64 -5.08
CA LEU A 110 -15.87 -8.15 -6.45
C LEU A 110 -14.67 -8.46 -7.36
N ALA A 111 -13.45 -8.37 -6.84
CA ALA A 111 -12.25 -8.67 -7.59
C ALA A 111 -12.03 -10.18 -7.79
N LEU A 112 -12.37 -10.99 -6.78
CA LEU A 112 -12.06 -12.42 -6.77
C LEU A 112 -13.23 -13.32 -7.20
N ARG A 113 -14.45 -12.79 -7.33
CA ARG A 113 -15.61 -13.56 -7.82
C ARG A 113 -15.34 -14.32 -9.13
N PRO A 114 -14.53 -13.84 -10.11
CA PRO A 114 -14.30 -14.59 -11.34
C PRO A 114 -13.53 -15.90 -11.12
N LEU A 115 -12.83 -16.04 -9.98
CA LEU A 115 -12.13 -17.27 -9.61
C LEU A 115 -13.07 -18.31 -8.99
N MET A 116 -14.23 -17.90 -8.48
CA MET A 116 -15.25 -18.82 -7.97
C MET A 116 -15.85 -19.64 -9.11
N GLY A 117 -15.91 -20.96 -8.96
CA GLY A 117 -16.45 -21.87 -9.97
C GLY A 117 -15.46 -22.26 -11.07
N ASN A 118 -14.52 -21.36 -11.42
CA ASN A 118 -13.48 -21.64 -12.43
C ASN A 118 -12.24 -22.29 -11.81
N VAL A 119 -11.69 -21.68 -10.75
CA VAL A 119 -10.45 -22.12 -10.09
C VAL A 119 -10.77 -22.68 -8.70
N TRP A 120 -11.63 -22.00 -7.96
CA TRP A 120 -12.03 -22.42 -6.62
C TRP A 120 -13.41 -23.05 -6.65
N GLN A 121 -13.48 -24.35 -6.35
CA GLN A 121 -14.71 -25.13 -6.41
C GLN A 121 -15.43 -25.17 -5.06
N GLY A 122 -16.76 -25.03 -5.09
CA GLY A 122 -17.63 -25.16 -3.92
C GLY A 122 -17.32 -24.16 -2.81
N ALA A 123 -17.39 -24.62 -1.56
CA ALA A 123 -17.18 -23.80 -0.36
C ALA A 123 -15.76 -23.22 -0.25
N SER A 124 -14.78 -23.82 -0.93
CA SER A 124 -13.37 -23.36 -0.86
C SER A 124 -13.20 -21.93 -1.38
N GLY A 125 -13.94 -21.53 -2.43
CA GLY A 125 -13.86 -20.18 -2.97
C GLY A 125 -14.33 -19.12 -1.98
N ALA A 126 -15.45 -19.38 -1.29
CA ALA A 126 -15.96 -18.48 -0.26
C ALA A 126 -14.99 -18.37 0.92
N LEU A 127 -14.38 -19.49 1.34
CA LEU A 127 -13.37 -19.50 2.41
C LEU A 127 -12.12 -18.72 2.01
N TRP A 128 -11.65 -18.81 0.77
CA TRP A 128 -10.52 -18.03 0.27
C TRP A 128 -10.81 -16.53 0.30
N ILE A 129 -11.95 -16.11 -0.27
CA ILE A 129 -12.34 -14.70 -0.28
C ILE A 129 -12.49 -14.17 1.15
N ALA A 130 -13.18 -14.91 2.02
CA ALA A 130 -13.36 -14.53 3.42
C ALA A 130 -12.03 -14.40 4.16
N SER A 131 -11.11 -15.35 3.96
CA SER A 131 -9.78 -15.34 4.61
C SER A 131 -8.91 -14.18 4.12
N LEU A 132 -8.91 -13.90 2.82
CA LEU A 132 -8.17 -12.79 2.24
C LEU A 132 -8.74 -11.44 2.69
N ALA A 133 -10.06 -11.29 2.68
CA ALA A 133 -10.72 -10.08 3.18
C ALA A 133 -10.44 -9.86 4.67
N ALA A 134 -10.51 -10.91 5.50
CA ALA A 134 -10.21 -10.83 6.92
C ALA A 134 -8.74 -10.48 7.18
N GLY A 135 -7.81 -11.08 6.43
CA GLY A 135 -6.38 -10.76 6.51
C GLY A 135 -6.08 -9.32 6.13
N TRP A 136 -6.66 -8.83 5.02
CA TRP A 136 -6.51 -7.44 4.59
C TRP A 136 -7.12 -6.47 5.60
N TRP A 137 -8.35 -6.72 6.06
CA TRP A 137 -8.99 -5.91 7.10
C TRP A 137 -8.15 -5.85 8.38
N PHE A 138 -7.72 -7.00 8.90
CA PHE A 138 -6.94 -7.07 10.13
C PHE A 138 -5.62 -6.31 10.01
N TRP A 139 -4.89 -6.54 8.92
CA TRP A 139 -3.63 -5.85 8.67
C TRP A 139 -3.83 -4.34 8.51
N TRP A 140 -4.84 -3.91 7.75
CA TRP A 140 -5.17 -2.49 7.58
C TRP A 140 -5.56 -1.84 8.93
N SER A 141 -6.44 -2.45 9.71
CA SER A 141 -6.82 -1.95 11.03
C SER A 141 -5.63 -1.84 11.98
N LEU A 142 -4.67 -2.77 11.91
CA LEU A 142 -3.44 -2.71 12.70
C LEU A 142 -2.55 -1.53 12.26
N GLN A 143 -2.39 -1.31 10.96
CA GLN A 143 -1.64 -0.15 10.43
C GLN A 143 -2.25 1.19 10.85
N ALA A 144 -3.59 1.27 10.86
CA ALA A 144 -4.26 2.47 11.35
C ALA A 144 -4.06 2.72 12.85
N ARG A 145 -4.08 1.66 13.67
CA ARG A 145 -3.79 1.78 15.11
C ARG A 145 -2.34 2.19 15.35
N LEU A 146 -1.40 1.69 14.56
CA LEU A 146 0.00 2.12 14.56
C LEU A 146 0.13 3.60 14.20
N ALA A 147 -0.62 4.07 13.20
CA ALA A 147 -0.64 5.48 12.81
C ALA A 147 -1.15 6.39 13.93
N ASP A 148 -2.21 5.96 14.62
CA ASP A 148 -2.80 6.69 15.74
C ASP A 148 -1.84 6.74 16.94
N ALA A 149 -1.09 5.65 17.20
CA ALA A 149 -0.14 5.55 18.30
C ALA A 149 1.21 6.25 18.05
N GLN A 150 1.64 6.33 16.79
CA GLN A 150 2.95 6.87 16.40
C GLN A 150 2.80 7.84 15.22
N PRO A 151 2.34 9.08 15.49
CA PRO A 151 2.28 10.09 14.45
C PRO A 151 3.70 10.44 13.98
N GLY A 152 3.91 10.52 12.67
CA GLY A 152 5.17 10.98 12.10
C GLY A 152 5.51 10.35 10.75
N PHE A 153 6.80 10.43 10.41
CA PHE A 153 7.34 9.99 9.12
C PHE A 153 7.62 8.48 9.05
N LEU A 154 7.67 7.78 10.19
CA LEU A 154 8.12 6.38 10.21
C LEU A 154 7.15 5.46 9.48
N LEU A 155 5.85 5.55 9.78
CA LEU A 155 4.86 4.67 9.15
C LEU A 155 4.81 4.83 7.61
N PRO A 156 4.72 6.04 7.02
CA PRO A 156 4.77 6.17 5.56
C PRO A 156 6.12 5.73 4.97
N LEU A 157 7.23 5.89 5.70
CA LEU A 157 8.53 5.37 5.27
C LEU A 157 8.51 3.84 5.18
N ILE A 158 8.05 3.15 6.22
CA ILE A 158 7.98 1.70 6.25
C ILE A 158 7.00 1.17 5.20
N LEU A 159 5.83 1.79 5.04
CA LEU A 159 4.87 1.41 3.99
C LEU A 159 5.44 1.68 2.59
N SER A 160 6.20 2.76 2.39
CA SER A 160 6.90 3.04 1.13
C SER A 160 7.95 1.97 0.82
N MET A 161 8.79 1.60 1.80
CA MET A 161 9.78 0.53 1.65
C MET A 161 9.12 -0.81 1.33
N VAL A 162 8.06 -1.16 2.03
CA VAL A 162 7.34 -2.43 1.83
C VAL A 162 6.61 -2.45 0.49
N ALA A 163 6.02 -1.34 0.05
CA ALA A 163 5.43 -1.23 -1.28
C ALA A 163 6.50 -1.31 -2.39
N GLY A 164 7.64 -0.63 -2.22
CA GLY A 164 8.74 -0.72 -3.19
C GLY A 164 9.31 -2.13 -3.25
N GLY A 165 9.42 -2.79 -2.09
CA GLY A 165 9.89 -4.15 -2.01
C GLY A 165 8.91 -5.20 -2.52
N GLY A 166 7.62 -4.98 -2.29
CA GLY A 166 6.53 -5.74 -2.90
C GLY A 166 6.54 -5.59 -4.41
N GLY A 167 6.76 -4.38 -4.92
CA GLY A 167 6.97 -4.14 -6.34
C GLY A 167 8.06 -5.03 -6.94
N PHE A 168 9.24 -5.07 -6.30
CA PHE A 168 10.32 -5.96 -6.72
C PHE A 168 9.90 -7.44 -6.73
N ILE A 169 9.27 -7.93 -5.66
CA ILE A 169 8.83 -9.33 -5.57
C ILE A 169 7.83 -9.66 -6.68
N LEU A 170 6.89 -8.76 -6.98
CA LEU A 170 5.87 -8.91 -8.02
C LEU A 170 6.47 -8.93 -9.42
N LEU A 171 7.45 -8.06 -9.68
CA LEU A 171 8.17 -8.01 -10.96
C LEU A 171 8.81 -9.36 -11.28
N TRP A 172 9.56 -9.91 -10.32
CA TRP A 172 10.23 -11.20 -10.44
C TRP A 172 9.31 -12.40 -10.22
N SER A 173 8.02 -12.15 -9.98
CA SER A 173 6.97 -13.16 -9.96
C SER A 173 6.05 -13.05 -11.20
N ASN A 174 6.55 -12.44 -12.28
CA ASN A 174 5.90 -12.29 -13.59
C ASN A 174 4.67 -11.36 -13.63
N SER A 175 4.58 -10.37 -12.73
CA SER A 175 3.55 -9.33 -12.81
C SER A 175 4.15 -7.93 -12.84
N SER A 176 4.39 -7.43 -14.06
CA SER A 176 4.91 -6.08 -14.26
C SER A 176 3.89 -4.99 -13.92
N SER A 177 2.59 -5.23 -14.12
CA SER A 177 1.53 -4.27 -13.81
C SER A 177 1.42 -4.06 -12.30
N LEU A 178 1.26 -5.14 -11.51
CA LEU A 178 1.18 -5.05 -10.06
C LEU A 178 2.49 -4.54 -9.45
N SER A 179 3.65 -4.89 -10.04
CA SER A 179 4.92 -4.30 -9.64
C SER A 179 4.92 -2.77 -9.76
N GLN A 180 4.45 -2.24 -10.88
CA GLN A 180 4.41 -0.80 -11.13
C GLN A 180 3.37 -0.11 -10.24
N MET A 181 2.23 -0.75 -10.00
CA MET A 181 1.20 -0.21 -9.09
C MET A 181 1.69 -0.20 -7.63
N SER A 182 2.38 -1.25 -7.19
CA SER A 182 3.02 -1.25 -5.87
C SER A 182 4.12 -0.19 -5.77
N GLY A 183 4.92 -0.01 -6.83
CA GLY A 183 5.89 1.08 -6.95
C GLY A 183 5.25 2.47 -6.90
N ALA A 184 4.07 2.65 -7.50
CA ALA A 184 3.32 3.90 -7.43
C ALA A 184 2.86 4.20 -6.00
N VAL A 185 2.36 3.19 -5.26
CA VAL A 185 2.07 3.31 -3.82
C VAL A 185 3.32 3.71 -3.04
N ALA A 186 4.47 3.09 -3.34
CA ALA A 186 5.74 3.40 -2.72
C ALA A 186 6.15 4.87 -2.95
N ALA A 187 5.98 5.36 -4.18
CA ALA A 187 6.32 6.71 -4.57
C ALA A 187 5.45 7.75 -3.86
N VAL A 188 4.12 7.58 -3.88
CA VAL A 188 3.20 8.53 -3.20
C VAL A 188 3.33 8.47 -1.67
N ALA A 189 3.60 7.30 -1.09
CA ALA A 189 3.92 7.16 0.33
C ALA A 189 5.26 7.84 0.68
N GLY A 190 6.26 7.67 -0.18
CA GLY A 190 7.61 8.23 0.00
C GLY A 190 7.60 9.75 0.10
N VAL A 191 6.69 10.42 -0.61
CA VAL A 191 6.49 11.89 -0.54
C VAL A 191 6.09 12.36 0.86
N LEU A 192 5.34 11.56 1.61
CA LEU A 192 4.92 11.92 2.97
C LEU A 192 6.11 12.02 3.93
N VAL A 193 7.19 11.28 3.69
CA VAL A 193 8.37 11.25 4.57
C VAL A 193 9.05 12.63 4.67
N PRO A 194 9.54 13.26 3.57
CA PRO A 194 10.14 14.58 3.66
C PRO A 194 9.13 15.65 4.09
N LEU A 195 7.84 15.54 3.73
CA LEU A 195 6.82 16.50 4.17
C LEU A 195 6.55 16.42 5.68
N SER A 196 6.46 15.20 6.24
CA SER A 196 6.32 14.98 7.68
C SER A 196 7.59 15.37 8.45
N LEU A 197 8.78 15.27 7.86
CA LEU A 197 10.02 15.76 8.46
C LEU A 197 10.12 17.28 8.43
N TRP A 198 9.71 17.91 7.32
CA TRP A 198 9.72 19.36 7.18
C TRP A 198 8.75 20.02 8.16
N ARG A 199 7.57 19.42 8.35
CA ARG A 199 6.56 19.91 9.28
C ARG A 199 6.70 19.20 10.62
N ARG A 200 7.28 19.84 11.64
CA ARG A 200 7.51 19.24 12.99
C ARG A 200 6.27 18.55 13.61
N ASN A 201 5.05 18.91 13.21
CA ASN A 201 3.77 18.30 13.63
C ASN A 201 2.97 17.70 12.45
N GLY A 202 3.64 17.27 11.37
CA GLY A 202 3.01 16.72 10.17
C GLY A 202 2.50 15.30 10.39
N VAL A 203 1.28 15.18 10.90
CA VAL A 203 0.59 13.88 11.01
C VAL A 203 0.00 13.54 9.64
N VAL A 204 0.36 12.37 9.10
CA VAL A 204 -0.20 11.83 7.83
C VAL A 204 -1.73 11.75 7.89
N GLY A 205 -2.29 11.61 9.09
CA GLY A 205 -3.71 11.49 9.37
C GLY A 205 -4.21 10.09 9.07
N ALA A 206 -5.25 9.66 9.80
CA ALA A 206 -5.86 8.34 9.61
C ALA A 206 -6.23 8.08 8.13
N GLY A 207 -6.73 9.11 7.42
CA GLY A 207 -7.10 8.99 6.00
C GLY A 207 -5.94 8.68 5.05
N GLY A 208 -4.73 9.21 5.30
CA GLY A 208 -3.57 8.89 4.46
C GLY A 208 -3.14 7.44 4.60
N VAL A 209 -3.13 6.93 5.83
CA VAL A 209 -2.82 5.51 6.12
C VAL A 209 -3.93 4.60 5.61
N ALA A 210 -5.19 5.05 5.69
CA ALA A 210 -6.33 4.34 5.12
C ALA A 210 -6.13 4.05 3.63
N PHE A 211 -5.71 5.07 2.87
CA PHE A 211 -5.41 4.90 1.46
C PHE A 211 -4.21 3.97 1.24
N LEU A 212 -3.07 4.20 1.90
CA LEU A 212 -1.85 3.42 1.67
C LEU A 212 -2.00 1.95 2.05
N ALA A 213 -2.51 1.66 3.25
CA ALA A 213 -2.73 0.29 3.72
C ALA A 213 -3.91 -0.36 2.98
N GLY A 214 -4.98 0.39 2.69
CA GLY A 214 -6.06 -0.12 1.85
C GLY A 214 -5.52 -0.59 0.48
N MET A 215 -4.80 0.28 -0.22
CA MET A 215 -4.33 0.02 -1.57
C MET A 215 -3.28 -1.10 -1.61
N LEU A 216 -2.30 -1.07 -0.70
CA LEU A 216 -1.25 -2.10 -0.64
C LEU A 216 -1.82 -3.48 -0.29
N GLY A 217 -2.77 -3.54 0.65
CA GLY A 217 -3.44 -4.79 0.99
C GLY A 217 -4.27 -5.36 -0.16
N PHE A 218 -4.92 -4.51 -0.95
CA PHE A 218 -5.64 -4.96 -2.15
C PHE A 218 -4.70 -5.46 -3.26
N ILE A 219 -3.58 -4.78 -3.50
CA ILE A 219 -2.53 -5.25 -4.43
C ILE A 219 -2.02 -6.63 -4.01
N TRP A 220 -1.86 -6.87 -2.71
CA TRP A 220 -1.43 -8.18 -2.20
C TRP A 220 -2.48 -9.27 -2.36
N ILE A 221 -3.77 -8.95 -2.23
CA ILE A 221 -4.84 -9.87 -2.54
C ILE A 221 -4.80 -10.27 -4.02
N GLU A 222 -4.67 -9.30 -4.92
CA GLU A 222 -4.55 -9.59 -6.34
C GLU A 222 -3.29 -10.41 -6.65
N ALA A 223 -2.19 -10.11 -5.97
CA ALA A 223 -0.95 -10.88 -6.10
C ALA A 223 -1.09 -12.33 -5.64
N ILE A 224 -1.84 -12.61 -4.57
CA ILE A 224 -2.08 -14.00 -4.12
C ILE A 224 -3.02 -14.73 -5.10
N ALA A 225 -4.00 -14.02 -5.63
CA ALA A 225 -5.08 -14.62 -6.40
C ALA A 225 -4.74 -14.82 -7.88
N PHE A 226 -4.04 -13.88 -8.50
CA PHE A 226 -3.81 -13.83 -9.95
C PHE A 226 -2.34 -13.99 -10.35
N VAL A 227 -1.41 -13.96 -9.40
CA VAL A 227 0.03 -14.10 -9.64
C VAL A 227 0.54 -15.30 -8.85
N PRO A 228 1.53 -16.08 -9.34
CA PRO A 228 2.10 -17.20 -8.60
C PRO A 228 3.04 -16.74 -7.46
N VAL A 229 2.62 -15.76 -6.64
CA VAL A 229 3.36 -15.33 -5.46
C VAL A 229 2.99 -16.22 -4.27
N PRO A 230 3.95 -16.93 -3.65
CA PRO A 230 3.66 -17.70 -2.45
C PRO A 230 3.14 -16.80 -1.32
N VAL A 231 2.03 -17.21 -0.67
CA VAL A 231 1.36 -16.46 0.41
C VAL A 231 2.30 -16.05 1.52
N TRP A 232 3.30 -16.88 1.86
CA TRP A 232 4.27 -16.57 2.91
C TRP A 232 5.13 -15.34 2.59
N ARG A 233 5.38 -15.02 1.30
CA ARG A 233 6.12 -13.81 0.91
C ARG A 233 5.30 -12.56 1.21
N VAL A 234 4.00 -12.60 0.92
CA VAL A 234 3.05 -11.54 1.27
C VAL A 234 2.93 -11.40 2.78
N ALA A 235 2.80 -12.53 3.51
CA ALA A 235 2.78 -12.51 4.97
C ALA A 235 4.07 -11.91 5.57
N ALA A 236 5.24 -12.23 5.02
CA ALA A 236 6.50 -11.67 5.46
C ALA A 236 6.58 -10.14 5.21
N MET A 237 6.09 -9.65 4.08
CA MET A 237 5.97 -8.21 3.81
C MET A 237 4.99 -7.51 4.77
N ALA A 238 3.84 -8.14 5.01
CA ALA A 238 2.86 -7.66 5.97
C ALA A 238 3.47 -7.56 7.37
N LEU A 239 4.22 -8.58 7.82
CA LEU A 239 4.95 -8.55 9.09
C LEU A 239 6.08 -7.50 9.09
N ALA A 240 6.82 -7.34 8.00
CA ALA A 240 7.87 -6.33 7.88
C ALA A 240 7.32 -4.91 8.04
N SER A 241 6.09 -4.67 7.57
CA SER A 241 5.40 -3.38 7.73
C SER A 241 4.94 -3.09 9.16
N LEU A 242 5.00 -4.08 10.06
CA LEU A 242 4.67 -3.96 11.48
C LEU A 242 5.90 -3.68 12.34
N SER A 243 7.07 -3.45 11.76
CA SER A 243 8.28 -3.05 12.49
C SER A 243 8.09 -1.84 13.42
N PRO A 244 7.20 -0.84 13.15
CA PRO A 244 6.94 0.23 14.12
C PRO A 244 6.40 -0.24 15.48
N LEU A 245 5.85 -1.46 15.58
CA LEU A 245 5.47 -2.05 16.88
C LEU A 245 6.68 -2.15 17.83
N LEU A 246 7.90 -2.26 17.30
CA LEU A 246 9.11 -2.27 18.11
C LEU A 246 9.25 -1.01 18.96
N MET A 247 8.80 0.15 18.45
CA MET A 247 8.83 1.40 19.22
C MET A 247 7.87 1.42 20.41
N LEU A 248 6.84 0.55 20.43
CA LEU A 248 5.94 0.42 21.56
C LEU A 248 6.53 -0.42 22.70
N THR A 249 7.65 -1.10 22.45
CA THR A 249 8.30 -1.91 23.49
C THR A 249 8.99 -1.01 24.54
N PRO A 250 8.93 -1.38 25.83
CA PRO A 250 9.57 -0.60 26.91
C PRO A 250 11.04 -0.19 26.67
N PRO A 251 11.94 -1.06 26.16
CA PRO A 251 13.35 -0.69 25.99
C PRO A 251 13.57 0.42 24.95
N LEU A 252 12.70 0.51 23.95
CA LEU A 252 12.82 1.46 22.85
C LEU A 252 12.02 2.74 23.07
N ARG A 253 11.00 2.70 23.95
CA ARG A 253 10.16 3.85 24.30
C ARG A 253 10.96 5.04 24.88
N HIS A 254 12.08 4.76 25.55
CA HIS A 254 12.95 5.78 26.15
C HIS A 254 14.13 6.21 25.24
N ARG A 255 14.29 5.59 24.08
CA ARG A 255 15.36 5.92 23.13
C ARG A 255 14.94 7.09 22.25
N SER A 256 15.92 7.72 21.58
CA SER A 256 15.61 8.77 20.62
C SER A 256 14.80 8.20 19.45
N VAL A 257 13.87 9.01 18.92
CA VAL A 257 13.00 8.64 17.79
C VAL A 257 13.83 8.16 16.60
N TRP A 258 15.01 8.74 16.37
CA TRP A 258 15.91 8.37 15.28
C TRP A 258 16.52 6.97 15.44
N ILE A 259 16.92 6.58 16.66
CA ILE A 259 17.45 5.23 16.91
C ILE A 259 16.34 4.20 16.70
N ALA A 260 15.15 4.48 17.22
CA ALA A 260 14.01 3.59 17.10
C ALA A 260 13.53 3.45 15.64
N ALA A 261 13.50 4.56 14.89
CA ALA A 261 13.21 4.58 13.46
C ALA A 261 14.26 3.82 12.65
N ALA A 262 15.55 4.01 12.93
CA ALA A 262 16.64 3.29 12.27
C ALA A 262 16.52 1.78 12.49
N LEU A 263 16.20 1.34 13.71
CA LEU A 263 15.96 -0.07 13.99
C LEU A 263 14.76 -0.63 13.19
N CYS A 264 13.64 0.09 13.13
CA CYS A 264 12.48 -0.32 12.35
C CYS A 264 12.81 -0.46 10.86
N VAL A 265 13.54 0.51 10.30
CA VAL A 265 14.03 0.49 8.92
C VAL A 265 14.94 -0.71 8.67
N VAL A 266 15.90 -0.98 9.56
CA VAL A 266 16.81 -2.13 9.45
C VAL A 266 16.05 -3.45 9.49
N VAL A 267 15.10 -3.62 10.42
CA VAL A 267 14.28 -4.83 10.52
C VAL A 267 13.43 -5.03 9.27
N THR A 268 12.77 -3.97 8.80
CA THR A 268 11.98 -4.03 7.56
C THR A 268 12.87 -4.37 6.36
N ALA A 269 14.02 -3.71 6.21
CA ALA A 269 14.96 -3.99 5.13
C ALA A 269 15.49 -5.43 5.17
N ALA A 270 15.83 -5.95 6.36
CA ALA A 270 16.31 -7.32 6.53
C ALA A 270 15.26 -8.34 6.08
N VAL A 271 13.99 -8.17 6.49
CA VAL A 271 12.90 -9.05 6.05
C VAL A 271 12.66 -8.93 4.55
N LEU A 272 12.65 -7.72 3.99
CA LEU A 272 12.50 -7.52 2.56
C LEU A 272 13.62 -8.21 1.77
N ILE A 273 14.89 -8.04 2.15
CA ILE A 273 16.04 -8.71 1.53
C ILE A 273 15.89 -10.23 1.62
N ALA A 274 15.50 -10.75 2.78
CA ALA A 274 15.29 -12.19 2.99
C ALA A 274 14.21 -12.80 2.08
N VAL A 275 13.23 -12.01 1.63
CA VAL A 275 12.19 -12.46 0.69
C VAL A 275 12.56 -12.18 -0.77
N MET A 276 13.21 -11.05 -1.05
CA MET A 276 13.62 -10.63 -2.39
C MET A 276 14.67 -11.55 -2.99
N VAL A 277 15.72 -11.90 -2.22
CA VAL A 277 16.84 -12.70 -2.74
C VAL A 277 16.38 -14.08 -3.22
N PRO A 278 15.58 -14.86 -2.45
CA PRO A 278 15.03 -16.12 -2.94
C PRO A 278 14.08 -15.95 -4.13
N THR A 279 13.30 -14.86 -4.18
CA THR A 279 12.40 -14.56 -5.30
C THR A 279 13.20 -14.36 -6.60
N TYR A 280 14.23 -13.54 -6.54
CA TYR A 280 15.12 -13.29 -7.68
C TYR A 280 15.85 -14.58 -8.11
N ARG A 281 16.38 -15.36 -7.16
CA ARG A 281 17.05 -16.64 -7.47
C ARG A 281 16.11 -17.64 -8.13
N ALA A 282 14.87 -17.76 -7.64
CA ALA A 282 13.87 -18.64 -8.23
C ALA A 282 13.53 -18.24 -9.67
N TYR A 283 13.40 -16.93 -9.91
CA TYR A 283 13.22 -16.40 -11.26
C TYR A 283 14.41 -16.75 -12.18
N MET A 284 15.64 -16.45 -11.77
CA MET A 284 16.83 -16.71 -12.58
C MET A 284 17.02 -18.19 -12.90
N ALA A 285 16.73 -19.07 -11.94
CA ALA A 285 16.75 -20.51 -12.14
C ALA A 285 15.72 -20.96 -13.20
N SER A 286 14.53 -20.37 -13.18
CA SER A 286 13.50 -20.66 -14.19
C SER A 286 13.83 -20.10 -15.57
N ALA A 287 14.44 -18.91 -15.64
CA ALA A 287 14.82 -18.27 -16.90
C ALA A 287 15.97 -19.01 -17.60
N GLY A 288 16.97 -19.49 -16.84
CA GLY A 288 18.09 -20.25 -17.39
C GLY A 288 17.73 -21.63 -17.95
N ALA A 289 16.55 -22.17 -17.60
CA ALA A 289 16.04 -23.42 -18.17
C ALA A 289 15.49 -23.25 -19.61
N TYR A 290 15.13 -22.03 -19.99
CA TYR A 290 14.70 -21.68 -21.35
C TYR A 290 15.87 -21.05 -22.10
N GLY A 291 16.85 -21.87 -22.47
CA GLY A 291 17.95 -21.45 -23.33
C GLY A 291 17.40 -21.07 -24.71
N TYR A 292 17.37 -19.76 -24.99
CA TYR A 292 17.29 -19.21 -26.35
C TYR A 292 18.70 -18.99 -26.90
#